data_AF-A0A931ZNN1-F1
#
_entry.id   AF-A0A931ZNN1-F1
#
_cell.length_a   1.000
_cell.length_b   1.000
_cell.length_c   1.000
_cell.angle_alpha   90.00
_cell.angle_beta   90.00
_cell.angle_gamma   90.00
#
_symmetry.space_group_name_H-M   'P 1'
#
loop_
_entity.id
_entity.type
_entity.pdbx_description
1 polymer ?
#
loop_
_entity_poly.entity_id
_entity_poly.type
_entity_poly.pdbx_seq_one_letter_code
_entity_poly.pdbx_strand_id
1 'polypeptide(L)' 'ATAEVIVLGITRASLQTESFLSAASFQETTSVLSDAAISGKVDKLIGLKENVIIGRLIPTSPERAQVER' A
#
# COMPACT_ATOMS: atom_id res chain seq x y z
N ALA A 1 -1.66 -24.83 9.50
CA ALA A 1 -0.70 -23.71 9.65
C ALA A 1 -1.01 -23.00 10.96
N THR A 2 0.00 -22.68 11.76
CA THR A 2 -0.11 -21.89 13.01
C THR A 2 0.54 -20.52 12.77
N ALA A 3 -0.04 -19.44 13.30
CA ALA A 3 0.49 -18.07 13.16
C ALA A 3 0.58 -17.39 14.53
N GLU A 4 1.58 -16.52 14.70
CA GLU A 4 1.81 -15.74 15.92
C GLU A 4 1.75 -14.24 15.59
N VAL A 5 1.16 -13.45 16.50
CA VAL A 5 1.05 -11.99 16.35
C VAL A 5 2.35 -11.34 16.81
N ILE A 6 2.99 -10.58 15.93
CA ILE A 6 4.24 -9.87 16.21
C ILE A 6 3.97 -8.36 16.21
N VAL A 7 4.53 -7.64 17.18
CA VAL A 7 4.46 -6.17 17.24
C VAL A 7 5.59 -5.58 16.40
N LEU A 8 5.24 -4.73 15.44
CA LEU A 8 6.17 -4.00 14.59
C LEU A 8 6.13 -2.50 14.93
N GLY A 9 7.30 -1.86 14.94
CA GLY A 9 7.38 -0.40 15.05
C GLY A 9 6.77 0.29 13.82
N ILE A 10 6.31 1.54 13.99
CA ILE A 10 5.58 2.27 12.94
C ILE A 10 6.33 2.35 11.60
N THR A 11 7.66 2.49 11.64
CA THR A 11 8.50 2.55 10.44
C THR A 11 8.44 1.24 9.65
N ARG A 12 8.64 0.11 10.32
CA ARG A 12 8.59 -1.22 9.67
C ARG A 12 7.19 -1.57 9.22
N ALA A 13 6.19 -1.28 10.05
CA ALA A 13 4.78 -1.51 9.70
C ALA A 13 4.37 -0.70 8.46
N SER A 14 4.88 0.53 8.30
CA SER A 14 4.55 1.39 7.16
C SER A 14 5.20 0.94 5.85
N LEU A 15 6.38 0.32 5.90
CA LEU A 15 7.07 -0.22 4.72
C LEU A 15 6.51 -1.57 4.26
N GLN A 16 5.85 -2.32 5.16
CA GLN A 16 5.24 -3.62 4.88
C GLN A 16 3.78 -3.54 4.40
N THR A 17 3.31 -2.37 3.97
CA THR A 17 1.97 -2.24 3.39
C THR A 17 1.87 -2.95 2.03
N GLU A 18 0.69 -3.50 1.72
CA GLU A 18 0.42 -4.22 0.47
C GLU A 18 0.56 -3.33 -0.77
N SER A 19 0.25 -2.04 -0.65
CA SER A 19 0.43 -1.07 -1.74
C SER A 19 1.88 -0.61 -1.81
N PHE A 20 2.59 -1.03 -2.85
CA PHE A 20 3.96 -0.56 -3.07
C PHE A 20 4.00 0.95 -3.37
N LEU A 21 2.94 1.51 -3.96
CA LEU A 21 2.85 2.95 -4.23
C LEU A 21 2.76 3.75 -2.92
N SER A 22 1.94 3.26 -1.99
CA SER A 22 1.82 3.81 -0.64
C SER A 22 3.11 3.62 0.17
N ALA A 23 3.75 2.44 0.10
CA ALA A 23 5.02 2.17 0.79
C ALA A 23 6.15 3.09 0.30
N ALA A 24 6.31 3.21 -1.02
CA ALA A 24 7.38 4.01 -1.64
C ALA A 24 7.26 5.52 -1.34
N SER A 25 6.06 6.00 -1.03
CA SER A 25 5.80 7.39 -0.65
C SER A 25 6.24 7.74 0.78
N PHE A 26 6.44 6.74 1.64
CA PHE A 26 6.86 6.98 3.02
C PHE A 26 8.36 7.25 3.10
N GLN A 27 9.18 6.24 2.80
CA GLN A 27 10.66 6.29 2.80
C GLN A 27 11.20 5.16 1.89
N GLU A 28 12.53 5.11 1.70
CA GLU A 28 13.24 4.03 0.99
C GLU A 28 12.72 3.77 -0.44
N THR A 29 12.28 4.83 -1.12
CA THR A 29 11.57 4.79 -2.41
C THR A 29 12.24 3.91 -3.48
N THR A 30 13.55 4.02 -3.67
CA THR A 30 14.29 3.24 -4.68
C THR A 30 14.23 1.74 -4.41
N SER A 31 14.40 1.33 -3.16
CA SER A 31 14.36 -0.09 -2.77
C SER A 31 12.96 -0.66 -2.98
N VAL A 32 11.94 0.05 -2.50
CA VAL A 32 10.54 -0.39 -2.64
C VAL A 32 10.13 -0.53 -4.11
N LEU A 33 10.48 0.44 -4.96
CA LEU A 33 10.17 0.37 -6.40
C LEU A 33 10.95 -0.73 -7.12
N SER A 34 12.21 -0.96 -6.75
CA SER A 34 13.04 -2.02 -7.33
C SER A 34 12.47 -3.40 -7.00
N ASP A 35 12.13 -3.64 -5.73
CA ASP A 35 11.53 -4.90 -5.29
C ASP A 35 10.18 -5.15 -5.97
N ALA A 36 9.34 -4.11 -6.09
CA ALA A 36 8.06 -4.20 -6.80
C ALA A 36 8.24 -4.52 -8.29
N ALA A 37 9.22 -3.91 -8.95
CA ALA A 37 9.54 -4.17 -10.36
C ALA A 37 10.06 -5.60 -10.59
N ILE A 38 10.97 -6.08 -9.73
CA ILE A 38 11.53 -7.44 -9.81
C ILE A 38 10.44 -8.49 -9.56
N SER A 39 9.57 -8.25 -8.58
CA SER A 39 8.48 -9.19 -8.24
C SER A 39 7.25 -9.06 -9.14
N GLY A 40 7.21 -8.08 -10.06
CA GLY A 40 6.05 -7.82 -10.92
C GLY A 40 4.79 -7.47 -10.14
N LYS A 41 4.92 -6.78 -8.99
CA LYS A 41 3.78 -6.43 -8.14
C LYS A 41 2.82 -5.48 -8.84
N VAL A 42 1.52 -5.71 -8.63
CA VAL A 42 0.45 -4.85 -9.11
C VAL A 42 -0.26 -4.21 -7.92
N ASP A 43 -0.35 -2.89 -7.94
CA ASP A 43 -1.07 -2.14 -6.91
C ASP A 43 -2.57 -2.14 -7.23
N LYS A 44 -3.39 -2.52 -6.24
CA LYS A 44 -4.85 -2.62 -6.40
C LYS A 44 -5.58 -1.33 -6.07
N LEU A 45 -4.89 -0.30 -5.60
CA LEU A 45 -5.44 1.03 -5.37
C LEU A 45 -6.66 1.03 -4.43
N ILE A 46 -6.63 0.23 -3.38
CA ILE A 46 -7.73 0.06 -2.41
C ILE A 46 -7.62 1.08 -1.26
N GLY A 47 -6.40 1.53 -0.98
CA GLY A 47 -6.06 2.40 0.13
C GLY A 47 -6.23 3.89 -0.17
N LEU A 48 -6.11 4.70 0.88
CA LEU A 48 -6.23 6.16 0.75
C LEU A 48 -5.03 6.75 -0.01
N LYS A 49 -3.79 6.41 0.41
CA LYS A 49 -2.58 7.09 -0.03
C LYS A 49 -2.31 6.89 -1.53
N GLU A 50 -2.32 5.66 -2.01
CA GLU A 50 -2.22 5.33 -3.43
C GLU A 50 -3.21 6.09 -4.31
N ASN A 51 -4.49 6.20 -3.91
CA ASN A 51 -5.50 6.96 -4.65
C ASN A 51 -5.20 8.47 -4.66
N VAL A 52 -4.71 9.04 -3.55
CA VAL A 52 -4.24 10.43 -3.51
C VAL A 52 -3.08 10.65 -4.48
N ILE A 53 -2.08 9.76 -4.47
CA ILE A 53 -0.85 9.89 -5.28
C ILE A 53 -1.18 9.92 -6.78
N ILE A 54 -2.12 9.08 -7.23
CA ILE A 54 -2.50 9.00 -8.65
C ILE A 54 -3.61 9.99 -9.05
N GLY A 55 -4.20 10.72 -8.09
CA GLY A 55 -5.30 11.65 -8.34
C GLY A 55 -6.67 11.00 -8.60
N ARG A 56 -6.90 9.78 -8.09
CA ARG A 56 -8.21 9.09 -8.13
C ARG A 56 -9.04 9.45 -6.89
N LEU A 57 -10.36 9.29 -6.97
CA LEU A 57 -11.25 9.48 -5.82
C LEU A 57 -10.82 8.58 -4.66
N ILE A 58 -10.62 9.18 -3.49
CA ILE A 58 -10.20 8.47 -2.28
C ILE A 58 -11.35 7.73 -1.59
N PRO A 59 -11.09 6.54 -1.02
CA PRO A 59 -12.08 5.76 -0.28
C PRO A 59 -12.25 6.32 1.14
N THR A 60 -13.14 7.31 1.31
CA THR A 60 -13.42 7.93 2.63
C THR A 60 -14.59 7.31 3.38
N SER A 61 -15.41 6.52 2.70
CA SER A 61 -16.53 5.79 3.28
C SER A 61 -16.69 4.42 2.60
N PRO A 62 -17.36 3.43 3.23
CA PRO A 62 -17.60 2.12 2.62
C PRO A 62 -18.23 2.20 1.23
N GLU A 63 -19.13 3.17 1.00
CA GLU A 63 -19.77 3.41 -0.30
C GLU A 63 -18.77 3.91 -1.34
N ARG A 64 -17.81 4.75 -0.94
CA ARG A 64 -16.74 5.26 -1.82
C ARG A 64 -15.57 4.29 -2.01
N ALA A 65 -15.45 3.28 -1.16
CA ALA A 65 -14.46 2.21 -1.31
C ALA A 65 -14.86 1.22 -2.43
N GLN A 66 -16.13 1.17 -2.81
CA GLN A 66 -16.68 0.24 -3.82
C GLN A 66 -16.89 0.89 -5.20
N VAL A 67 -16.21 2.00 -5.53
CA VAL A 67 -16.49 2.81 -6.74
C VAL A 67 -16.20 2.10 -8.08
N GLU A 68 -15.83 0.82 -8.07
CA GLU A 68 -15.88 -0.03 -9.26
C GLU A 68 -16.86 -1.20 -9.02
N ARG A 69 -18.13 -0.98 -9.39
CA ARG A 69 -19.00 -2.03 -9.93
C ARG A 69 -18.90 -2.01 -11.45
#